data_AF-A0A6G9D3U5-F1
#
_entry.id   AF-A0A6G9D3U5-F1
#
_cell.length_a   1.000
_cell.length_b   1.000
_cell.length_c   1.000
_cell.angle_alpha   90.00
_cell.angle_beta   90.00
_cell.angle_gamma   90.00
#
_symmetry.space_group_name_H-M   'P 1'
#
loop_
_entity.id
_entity.type
_entity.pdbx_description
1 polymer ?
#
loop_
_entity_poly.entity_id
_entity_poly.type
_entity_poly.pdbx_seq_one_letter_code
_entity_poly.pdbx_strand_id
1 'polypeptide(L)' 'MGRVGACGGNAAMESFFSMLQKNVLDRQRWSTQEQLRLAIVTWIEKTYHRKRRQRRLGKLTPIEFETINQAFYAA' A
#
# COMPACT_ATOMS: atom_id res chain seq x y z
N MET A 1 -7.08 0.86 30.10
CA MET A 1 -7.45 1.51 28.82
C MET A 1 -6.19 1.93 28.08
N GLY A 2 -5.81 1.22 27.01
CA GLY A 2 -4.56 1.43 26.27
C GLY A 2 -4.63 2.68 25.38
N ARG A 3 -3.54 3.46 25.37
CA ARG A 3 -3.37 4.72 24.65
C ARG A 3 -3.83 4.60 23.19
N VAL A 4 -4.89 5.34 22.85
CA VAL A 4 -5.33 5.53 21.46
C VAL A 4 -4.16 6.15 20.70
N GLY A 5 -3.60 5.38 19.76
CA GLY A 5 -2.53 5.85 18.87
C GLY A 5 -3.00 7.09 18.12
N ALA A 6 -2.14 8.11 18.09
CA ALA A 6 -2.43 9.40 17.50
C ALA A 6 -3.07 9.29 16.10
N CYS A 7 -4.12 10.09 15.88
CA CYS A 7 -4.96 10.19 14.68
C CYS A 7 -4.18 10.35 13.35
N GLY A 8 -2.87 10.63 13.38
CA GLY A 8 -1.98 10.70 12.21
C GLY A 8 -1.21 9.42 11.86
N GLY A 9 -1.12 8.43 12.76
CA GLY A 9 -0.33 7.21 12.56
C GLY A 9 -1.07 6.12 11.79
N ASN A 10 -2.35 5.91 12.12
CA ASN A 10 -3.13 4.82 11.52
C ASN A 10 -3.80 5.20 10.19
N ALA A 11 -3.97 6.48 9.87
CA ALA A 11 -4.67 6.92 8.66
C ALA A 11 -4.05 6.37 7.36
N ALA A 12 -2.72 6.21 7.30
CA ALA A 12 -2.04 5.62 6.16
C ALA A 12 -2.33 4.11 6.03
N MET A 13 -2.34 3.39 7.15
CA MET A 13 -2.67 1.97 7.19
C MET A 13 -4.15 1.72 6.91
N GLU A 14 -5.06 2.48 7.51
CA GLU A 14 -6.50 2.41 7.21
C GLU A 14 -6.78 2.66 5.72
N SER A 15 -6.11 3.65 5.13
CA SER A 15 -6.20 3.92 3.69
C SER A 15 -5.69 2.75 2.84
N PHE A 16 -4.59 2.12 3.25
CA PHE A 16 -4.06 0.93 2.58
C PHE A 16 -5.04 -0.24 2.65
N PHE A 17 -5.55 -0.58 3.84
CA PHE A 17 -6.48 -1.70 4.02
C PHE A 17 -7.80 -1.48 3.28
N SER A 18 -8.34 -0.25 3.28
CA SER A 18 -9.53 0.07 2.49
C SER A 18 -9.31 -0.16 0.99
N MET A 19 -8.12 0.13 0.47
CA MET A 19 -7.78 -0.13 -0.93
C MET A 19 -7.57 -1.61 -1.21
N LEU A 20 -6.88 -2.32 -0.32
CA LEU A 20 -6.65 -3.76 -0.46
C LEU A 20 -7.98 -4.51 -0.49
N GLN A 21 -8.91 -4.13 0.38
CA GLN A 21 -10.25 -4.69 0.43
C GLN A 21 -10.98 -4.50 -0.91
N LYS A 22 -11.11 -3.24 -1.37
CA LYS A 22 -11.83 -2.93 -2.62
C LYS A 22 -11.19 -3.51 -3.88
N ASN A 23 -9.86 -3.62 -3.92
CA ASN A 23 -9.14 -3.98 -5.14
C ASN A 23 -8.75 -5.45 -5.23
N VAL A 24 -8.76 -6.18 -4.11
CA VAL A 24 -8.36 -7.60 -4.07
C VAL A 24 -9.43 -8.44 -3.38
N LEU A 25 -9.80 -8.11 -2.15
CA LEU A 25 -10.69 -8.98 -1.35
C LEU A 25 -12.10 -9.04 -1.92
N ASP A 26 -12.68 -7.90 -2.29
CA ASP A 26 -14.05 -7.80 -2.83
C ASP A 26 -14.16 -8.12 -4.33
N ARG A 27 -13.04 -8.41 -5.01
CA ARG A 27 -13.05 -8.65 -6.46
C ARG A 27 -13.71 -9.96 -6.86
N GLN A 28 -13.53 -11.00 -6.06
CA GLN A 28 -14.04 -12.34 -6.32
C GLN A 28 -13.93 -13.21 -5.07
N ARG A 29 -14.61 -14.35 -5.06
CA ARG A 29 -14.37 -15.39 -4.07
C ARG A 29 -13.08 -16.15 -4.41
N TRP A 30 -12.26 -16.37 -3.38
CA TRP A 30 -11.00 -17.10 -3.50
C TRP A 30 -11.19 -18.53 -3.03
N SER A 31 -10.79 -19.49 -3.85
CA SER A 31 -10.96 -20.91 -3.53
C SER A 31 -9.93 -21.41 -2.51
N THR A 32 -8.76 -20.75 -2.43
CA THR A 32 -7.67 -21.11 -1.52
C THR A 32 -6.98 -19.87 -0.96
N GLN A 33 -6.38 -20.02 0.23
CA GLN A 33 -5.59 -18.96 0.85
C GLN A 33 -4.34 -18.62 0.02
N GLU A 34 -3.73 -19.59 -0.67
CA GLU A 34 -2.57 -19.35 -1.54
C GLU A 34 -2.91 -18.46 -2.72
N GLN A 35 -4.05 -18.68 -3.38
CA GLN A 35 -4.51 -17.82 -4.47
C GLN A 35 -4.74 -16.39 -3.98
N LEU A 36 -5.37 -16.23 -2.82
CA LEU A 36 -5.56 -14.91 -2.21
C LEU A 36 -4.22 -14.25 -1.88
N ARG A 37 -3.28 -14.99 -1.28
CA ARG A 37 -1.93 -14.48 -0.94
C ARG A 37 -1.20 -14.01 -2.20
N LEU A 38 -1.22 -14.80 -3.27
CA LEU A 38 -0.59 -14.43 -4.55
C LEU A 38 -1.24 -13.17 -5.14
N ALA A 39 -2.56 -13.06 -5.08
CA ALA A 39 -3.29 -11.89 -5.57
C ALA A 39 -2.94 -10.62 -4.77
N ILE A 40 -2.86 -10.73 -3.43
CA ILE A 40 -2.43 -9.63 -2.55
C ILE A 40 -1.02 -9.17 -2.93
N VAL A 41 -0.04 -10.08 -2.97
CA VAL A 41 1.35 -9.74 -3.31
C VAL A 41 1.45 -9.14 -4.71
N THR A 42 0.77 -9.74 -5.69
CA THR A 42 0.77 -9.25 -7.07
C THR A 42 0.19 -7.84 -7.16
N TRP A 43 -0.91 -7.57 -6.45
CA TRP A 43 -1.53 -6.24 -6.45
C TRP A 43 -0.64 -5.20 -5.77
N ILE A 44 -0.03 -5.53 -4.63
CA ILE A 44 0.92 -4.65 -3.93
C ILE A 44 2.07 -4.27 -4.86
N GLU A 45 2.75 -5.26 -5.43
CA GLU A 45 3.95 -5.04 -6.23
C GLU A 45 3.66 -4.37 -7.58
N LYS A 46 2.63 -4.83 -8.30
CA LYS A 46 2.37 -4.34 -9.66
C LYS A 46 1.52 -3.08 -9.69
N THR A 47 0.70 -2.84 -8.68
CA THR A 47 -0.29 -1.75 -8.70
C THR A 47 0.00 -0.72 -7.62
N TYR A 48 0.05 -1.14 -6.36
CA TYR A 48 0.20 -0.21 -5.24
C TYR A 48 1.56 0.49 -5.26
N HIS A 49 2.67 -0.26 -5.38
CA HIS A 49 4.02 0.30 -5.38
C HIS A 49 4.44 0.96 -6.70
N ARG A 50 4.00 0.42 -7.85
CA ARG A 50 4.52 0.81 -9.19
C ARG A 50 3.63 1.72 -10.02
N LYS A 51 2.32 1.70 -9.82
CA LYS A 51 1.36 2.44 -10.69
C LYS A 51 0.59 3.52 -9.96
N ARG A 52 0.36 3.34 -8.66
CA ARG A 52 -0.45 4.26 -7.87
C ARG A 52 0.37 5.45 -7.40
N ARG A 53 0.07 6.62 -7.96
CA ARG A 53 0.62 7.91 -7.52
C ARG A 53 -0.14 8.44 -6.31
N GLN A 54 0.59 8.89 -5.28
CA GLN A 54 0.00 9.38 -4.04
C GLN A 54 0.23 10.89 -3.89
N ARG A 55 -0.84 11.66 -3.69
CA ARG A 55 -0.74 13.11 -3.47
C ARG A 55 0.18 13.46 -2.29
N ARG A 56 0.15 12.65 -1.23
CA ARG A 56 1.03 12.80 -0.06
C ARG A 56 2.52 12.63 -0.39
N LEU A 57 2.85 11.90 -1.45
CA LEU A 57 4.21 11.69 -1.95
C LEU A 57 4.55 12.66 -3.10
N GLY A 58 3.86 13.80 -3.23
CA GLY A 58 4.10 14.73 -4.34
C GLY A 58 3.62 14.20 -5.70
N LYS A 59 2.61 13.32 -5.73
CA LYS A 59 2.14 12.59 -6.92
C LYS A 59 3.16 11.60 -7.49
N LEU A 60 4.11 11.16 -6.69
CA LEU A 60 4.99 10.02 -6.99
C LEU A 60 4.35 8.70 -6.57
N THR A 61 4.79 7.62 -7.18
CA THR A 61 4.57 6.26 -6.69
C THR A 61 5.48 5.98 -5.48
N PRO A 62 5.13 5.01 -4.62
CA PRO A 62 5.98 4.61 -3.50
C PRO A 62 7.43 4.33 -3.91
N ILE A 63 7.63 3.56 -4.98
CA ILE A 63 8.98 3.23 -5.48
C ILE A 63 9.72 4.47 -5.98
N GLU A 64 9.07 5.35 -6.74
CA GLU A 64 9.70 6.59 -7.21
C GLU A 64 10.14 7.45 -6.02
N PHE A 65 9.29 7.57 -4.99
CA PHE A 65 9.61 8.32 -3.78
C PHE A 65 10.79 7.71 -3.02
N GLU A 66 10.79 6.40 -2.79
CA GLU A 66 11.89 5.70 -2.11
C GLU A 66 13.20 5.79 -2.89
N THR A 67 13.15 5.66 -4.22
CA THR A 67 14.33 5.74 -5.09
C THR A 67 14.98 7.13 -5.01
N ILE A 68 14.17 8.19 -5.07
CA ILE A 68 14.66 9.58 -4.94
C ILE A 68 15.25 9.81 -3.55
N ASN A 69 14.56 9.35 -2.51
CA ASN A 69 14.99 9.55 -1.12
C ASN A 69 16.29 8.77 -0.84
N GLN A 70 16.41 7.54 -1.35
CA GLN A 70 17.62 6.73 -1.23
C GLN A 70 18.80 7.38 -1.97
N ALA A 71 18.58 7.92 -3.17
CA ALA A 71 19.61 8.66 -3.90
C ALA A 71 20.06 9.92 -3.15
N PHE A 72 19.13 10.61 -2.47
CA PHE A 72 19.44 11.80 -1.67
C PHE A 72 20.33 11.49 -0.46
N TYR A 73 20.11 10.37 0.24
CA TYR A 73 20.95 9.97 1.38
C TYR A 73 22.25 9.26 1.00
N ALA A 74 22.40 8.86 -0.26
CA ALA A 74 23.60 8.21 -0.79
C ALA A 74 24.61 9.21 -1.42
N ALA A 75 24.22 10.48 -1.56
CA ALA A 75 25.04 11.59 -2.05
C ALA A 75 25.57 12.44 -0.90
#